data_AF-A0A965K514-F1
#
_entry.id   AF-A0A965K514-F1
#
_cell.length_a   1.000
_cell.length_b   1.000
_cell.length_c   1.000
_cell.angle_alpha   90.00
_cell.angle_beta   90.00
_cell.angle_gamma   90.00
#
_symmetry.space_group_name_H-M   'P 1'
#
loop_
_entity.id
_entity.type
_entity.pdbx_description
1 polymer ?
#
loop_
_entity_poly.entity_id
_entity_poly.type
_entity_poly.pdbx_seq_one_letter_code
_entity_poly.pdbx_strand_id
1 'polypeptide(L)' 'MNENRPTHGILDTSTVILLPRITTPEKLPEIPLISSITLAELSVGPLAT' A
#
# COMPACT_ATOMS: atom_id res chain seq x y z
N MET A 1 9.64 -11.84 15.71
CA MET A 1 8.54 -11.84 14.72
C MET A 1 7.36 -11.16 15.40
N ASN A 2 6.74 -10.17 14.77
CA ASN A 2 5.63 -9.44 15.39
C ASN A 2 4.42 -10.38 15.41
N GLU A 3 3.97 -10.79 16.59
CA GLU A 3 2.97 -11.85 16.79
C GLU A 3 1.58 -11.51 16.21
N ASN A 4 1.41 -10.29 15.68
CA ASN A 4 0.18 -9.80 15.06
C ASN A 4 0.39 -9.17 13.66
N ARG A 5 1.50 -9.45 12.96
CA ARG A 5 1.69 -8.97 11.58
C ARG A 5 0.86 -9.85 10.63
N PRO A 6 -0.05 -9.30 9.82
CA PRO A 6 -0.79 -10.10 8.86
C PRO A 6 0.13 -10.61 7.75
N THR A 7 -0.02 -11.89 7.37
CA THR A 7 0.75 -12.48 6.26
C THR A 7 0.41 -11.81 4.93
N HIS A 8 -0.87 -11.49 4.68
CA HIS A 8 -1.33 -10.76 3.49
C HIS A 8 -2.12 -9.52 3.90
N GLY A 9 -2.00 -8.44 3.13
CA GLY A 9 -2.85 -7.27 3.32
C GLY A 9 -2.87 -6.34 2.11
N ILE A 10 -4.04 -5.78 1.84
CA ILE A 10 -4.27 -4.85 0.73
C ILE A 10 -3.83 -3.45 1.14
N LEU A 11 -3.06 -2.79 0.28
CA LEU A 11 -2.70 -1.38 0.41
C LEU A 11 -3.66 -0.53 -0.43
N ASP A 12 -4.09 0.58 0.15
CA ASP A 12 -4.80 1.64 -0.55
C ASP A 12 -3.83 2.48 -1.42
N THR A 13 -4.36 3.17 -2.43
CA THR A 13 -3.60 4.08 -3.32
C THR A 13 -2.80 5.11 -2.55
N SER A 14 -3.39 5.73 -1.50
CA SER A 14 -2.67 6.70 -0.68
C SER A 14 -1.47 6.08 0.03
N THR A 15 -1.59 4.83 0.48
CA THR A 15 -0.48 4.10 1.11
C THR A 15 0.62 3.81 0.11
N VAL A 16 0.27 3.40 -1.12
CA VAL A 16 1.24 3.14 -2.21
C VAL A 16 2.01 4.41 -2.58
N ILE A 17 1.31 5.54 -2.74
CA ILE A 17 1.93 6.84 -3.04
C ILE A 17 2.90 7.27 -1.93
N LEU A 18 2.55 7.00 -0.68
CA LEU A 18 3.34 7.38 0.49
C LEU A 18 4.36 6.31 0.93
N LEU A 19 4.48 5.18 0.21
CA LEU A 19 5.45 4.11 0.52
C LEU A 19 6.89 4.63 0.75
N PRO A 20 7.43 5.59 -0.04
CA PRO A 20 8.78 6.10 0.17
C PRO A 20 8.98 6.78 1.54
N ARG A 21 7.90 7.12 2.25
CA ARG A 21 7.95 7.75 3.58
C ARG A 21 7.89 6.74 4.73
N ILE A 22 7.70 5.46 4.45
CA ILE A 22 7.64 4.41 5.47
C ILE A 22 9.07 4.03 5.88
N THR A 23 9.44 4.37 7.12
CA THR A 23 10.75 4.02 7.70
C THR A 23 10.72 2.77 8.57
N THR A 24 9.54 2.22 8.83
CA THR A 24 9.34 0.97 9.61
C THR A 24 8.58 -0.04 8.75
N PRO A 25 9.26 -0.79 7.85
CA PRO A 25 8.62 -1.73 6.94
C PRO A 25 7.85 -2.85 7.67
N GLU A 26 8.17 -3.11 8.94
CA GLU A 26 7.54 -4.18 9.73
C GLU A 26 6.11 -3.85 10.19
N LYS A 27 5.66 -2.62 9.92
CA LYS A 27 4.27 -2.20 10.06
C LYS A 27 3.41 -2.57 8.84
N LEU A 28 4.02 -2.93 7.71
CA LEU A 28 3.29 -3.43 6.54
C LEU A 28 2.95 -4.92 6.72
N PRO A 29 1.99 -5.46 5.96
CA PRO A 29 1.84 -6.90 5.81
C PRO A 29 3.14 -7.56 5.34
N GLU A 30 3.30 -8.85 5.60
CA GLU A 30 4.45 -9.61 5.06
C GLU A 30 4.41 -9.63 3.53
N ILE A 31 3.21 -9.85 2.98
CA ILE A 31 2.91 -9.81 1.55
C ILE A 31 1.91 -8.67 1.32
N PRO A 32 2.40 -7.46 1.01
CA PRO A 32 1.54 -6.35 0.60
C PRO A 32 0.99 -6.60 -0.80
N LEU A 33 -0.31 -6.44 -0.96
CA LEU A 33 -1.05 -6.58 -2.21
C LEU A 33 -1.67 -5.23 -2.59
N ILE A 34 -1.88 -5.00 -3.88
CA ILE A 34 -2.73 -3.91 -4.38
C ILE A 34 -3.85 -4.49 -5.24
N SER A 35 -4.97 -3.78 -5.34
CA SER A 35 -6.03 -4.18 -6.26
C SER A 35 -5.73 -3.72 -7.69
N SER A 36 -6.40 -4.31 -8.69
CA SER A 36 -6.38 -3.78 -10.06
C SER A 36 -6.94 -2.35 -10.15
N ILE A 37 -7.85 -1.98 -9.25
CA ILE A 37 -8.41 -0.63 -9.14
C ILE A 37 -7.32 0.34 -8.65
N THR A 38 -6.56 -0.02 -7.61
CA THR A 38 -5.40 0.75 -7.12
C THR A 38 -4.40 1.01 -8.25
N LEU A 39 -4.13 0.00 -9.09
CA LEU A 39 -3.26 0.17 -10.26
C LEU A 39 -3.85 1.16 -11.28
N ALA A 40 -5.16 1.10 -11.54
CA ALA A 40 -5.84 2.03 -12.43
C ALA A 40 -5.79 3.48 -11.90
N GLU A 41 -6.04 3.69 -10.60
CA GLU A 41 -5.96 5.00 -9.96
C GLU A 41 -4.55 5.62 -10.07
N LEU A 42 -3.51 4.82 -9.81
CA LEU A 42 -2.12 5.24 -9.97
C LEU A 42 -1.77 5.62 -11.41
N SER A 43 -2.44 5.02 -12.39
CA SER A 43 -2.23 5.33 -13.82
C SER A 43 -2.89 6.64 -14.27
N VAL A 44 -3.97 7.07 -13.60
CA VAL A 44 -4.67 8.33 -13.90
C VAL A 44 -4.00 9.52 -13.22
N GLY A 45 -3.32 9.29 -12.09
CA GLY A 45 -2.75 10.36 -11.25
C GLY A 45 -3.83 11.09 -10.45
N PRO A 46 -3.49 12.17 -9.71
CA PRO A 46 -4.48 12.94 -8.97
C PRO A 46 -5.55 13.46 -9.93
N LEU A 47 -6.83 13.23 -9.63
CA LEU A 47 -7.94 13.85 -10.34
C LEU A 47 -7.90 15.36 -10.05
N ALA A 48 -7.13 16.11 -10.85
CA ALA A 48 -7.19 17.56 -10.86
C ALA A 48 -8.58 17.96 -11.38
N THR A 49 -9.35 18.63 -10.52
CA THR A 49 -10.66 19.20 -10.84
C THR A 49 -10.55 20.72 -10.88
#